data_AF-A0A0B0D4E9-F1
#
_entry.id   AF-A0A0B0D4E9-F1
#
_cell.length_a   1.000
_cell.length_b   1.000
_cell.length_c   1.000
_cell.angle_alpha   90.00
_cell.angle_beta   90.00
_cell.angle_gamma   90.00
#
_symmetry.space_group_name_H-M   'P 1'
#
loop_
_entity.id
_entity.type
_entity.pdbx_description
1 polymer ?
#
loop_
_entity_poly.entity_id
_entity_poly.type
_entity_poly.pdbx_seq_one_letter_code
_entity_poly.pdbx_strand_id
1 'polypeptide(L)'
;KHSDMTITDAISQSVTHTAINLDVNAVVTPTESGHTARMISKYRPRAPIVAITSSEKVNRKLSLVWGVYAVMGPRAYSTDDMLDVAVERSLASGLASRGDRIIITGGVPVGESGTTNLMKVHVIGDVLVKGQGVGQKSAFGRAIVAKDAKDAINRVEDGDIIVTHGTDRDMMPAIEKAAGIVTIEAGLTSHAAVVGLSMGIPVVVGVQDAMTIIEDGADITIDSSRGDIYEGHASVL
;
A
#
# COMPACT_ATOMS: atom_id res chain seq x y z
N LYS A 1 1.66 1.81 -40.57
CA LYS A 1 3.02 1.49 -40.06
C LYS A 1 2.84 0.75 -38.75
N HIS A 2 3.14 -0.55 -38.71
CA HIS A 2 3.23 -1.27 -37.43
C HIS A 2 4.38 -0.60 -36.68
N SER A 3 4.07 0.14 -35.61
CA SER A 3 5.11 0.66 -34.73
C SER A 3 5.71 -0.56 -34.06
N ASP A 4 6.97 -0.87 -34.34
CA ASP A 4 7.67 -1.92 -33.61
C ASP A 4 7.58 -1.58 -32.13
N MET A 5 6.86 -2.43 -31.39
CA MET A 5 6.62 -2.25 -29.97
C MET A 5 7.95 -2.37 -29.24
N THR A 6 8.43 -1.27 -28.67
CA THR A 6 9.65 -1.29 -27.85
C THR A 6 9.34 -1.85 -26.45
N ILE A 7 10.38 -2.25 -25.72
CA ILE A 7 10.26 -2.64 -24.31
C ILE A 7 9.60 -1.49 -23.51
N THR A 8 10.03 -0.26 -23.75
CA THR A 8 9.47 0.95 -23.13
C THR A 8 7.97 1.10 -23.42
N ASP A 9 7.53 0.85 -24.66
CA ASP A 9 6.11 0.89 -25.02
C ASP A 9 5.31 -0.20 -24.30
N ALA A 10 5.83 -1.42 -24.23
CA ALA A 10 5.19 -2.54 -23.56
C ALA A 10 5.03 -2.31 -22.04
N ILE A 11 6.06 -1.76 -21.38
CA ILE A 11 5.98 -1.37 -19.97
C ILE A 11 5.00 -0.22 -19.79
N SER A 12 5.04 0.79 -20.66
CA SER A 12 4.15 1.97 -20.54
C SER A 12 2.67 1.61 -20.70
N GLN A 13 2.35 0.67 -21.61
CA GLN A 13 1.01 0.11 -21.76
C GLN A 13 0.61 -0.69 -20.51
N SER A 14 1.50 -1.56 -20.02
CA SER A 14 1.26 -2.35 -18.82
C SER A 14 0.99 -1.46 -17.61
N VAL A 15 1.80 -0.41 -17.40
CA VAL A 15 1.61 0.57 -16.33
C VAL A 15 0.25 1.26 -16.45
N THR A 16 -0.13 1.74 -17.64
CA THR A 16 -1.40 2.44 -17.83
C THR A 16 -2.59 1.52 -17.61
N HIS A 17 -2.52 0.28 -18.11
CA HIS A 17 -3.59 -0.69 -17.95
C HIS A 17 -3.74 -1.16 -16.49
N THR A 18 -2.62 -1.46 -15.83
CA THR A 18 -2.62 -1.81 -14.40
C THR A 18 -3.10 -0.64 -13.54
N ALA A 19 -2.76 0.60 -13.89
CA ALA A 19 -3.23 1.79 -13.19
C ALA A 19 -4.76 1.90 -13.19
N ILE A 20 -5.41 1.55 -14.31
CA ILE A 20 -6.86 1.55 -14.44
C ILE A 20 -7.48 0.40 -13.65
N ASN A 21 -6.94 -0.81 -13.79
CA ASN A 21 -7.54 -2.01 -13.20
C ASN A 21 -7.42 -2.06 -11.68
N LEU A 22 -6.35 -1.46 -11.14
CA LEU A 22 -6.09 -1.43 -9.69
C LEU A 22 -6.49 -0.10 -9.04
N ASP A 23 -7.10 0.81 -9.80
CA ASP A 23 -7.47 2.17 -9.40
C ASP A 23 -6.37 2.89 -8.60
N VAL A 24 -5.17 2.93 -9.19
CA VAL A 24 -3.98 3.45 -8.49
C VAL A 24 -4.04 4.97 -8.35
N ASN A 25 -3.61 5.47 -7.20
CA ASN A 25 -3.63 6.89 -6.86
C ASN A 25 -2.57 7.69 -7.64
N ALA A 26 -1.43 7.08 -7.99
CA ALA A 26 -0.38 7.75 -8.75
C ALA A 26 0.54 6.78 -9.53
N VAL A 27 1.10 7.26 -10.64
CA VAL A 27 2.21 6.61 -11.35
C VAL A 27 3.49 7.41 -11.13
N VAL A 28 4.44 6.84 -10.41
CA VAL A 28 5.68 7.51 -10.00
C VAL A 28 6.81 7.11 -10.93
N THR A 29 7.50 8.11 -11.50
CA THR A 29 8.55 7.90 -12.49
C THR A 29 9.84 8.65 -12.13
N PRO A 30 10.75 8.04 -11.37
CA PRO A 30 12.12 8.53 -11.25
C PRO A 30 12.79 8.62 -12.63
N THR A 31 13.34 9.78 -13.00
CA THR A 31 13.82 10.02 -14.36
C THR A 31 14.93 11.07 -14.47
N GLU A 32 15.97 10.75 -15.23
CA GLU A 32 17.11 11.65 -15.49
C GLU A 32 16.85 12.62 -16.65
N SER A 33 16.17 12.18 -17.72
CA SER A 33 15.90 12.97 -18.94
C SER A 33 14.41 13.24 -19.19
N GLY A 34 13.54 12.72 -18.33
CA GLY A 34 12.09 12.78 -18.48
C GLY A 34 11.53 11.83 -19.54
N HIS A 35 12.33 10.89 -20.07
CA HIS A 35 11.87 9.97 -21.11
C HIS A 35 10.70 9.10 -20.63
N THR A 36 10.86 8.43 -19.48
CA THR A 36 9.83 7.58 -18.87
C THR A 36 8.51 8.32 -18.65
N ALA A 37 8.55 9.48 -17.99
CA ALA A 37 7.36 10.30 -17.75
C ALA A 37 6.60 10.65 -19.04
N ARG A 38 7.33 11.01 -20.11
CA ARG A 38 6.73 11.30 -21.43
C ARG A 38 6.13 10.05 -22.08
N MET A 39 6.77 8.90 -21.93
CA MET A 39 6.29 7.63 -22.49
C MET A 39 5.02 7.16 -21.79
N ILE A 40 4.94 7.26 -20.46
CA ILE A 40 3.70 7.01 -19.72
C ILE A 40 2.62 8.02 -20.12
N SER A 41 2.95 9.33 -20.16
CA SER A 41 2.01 10.38 -20.54
C SER A 41 1.36 10.15 -21.90
N LYS A 42 2.10 9.59 -22.87
CA LYS A 42 1.58 9.23 -24.21
C LYS A 42 0.30 8.39 -24.15
N TYR A 43 0.20 7.48 -23.17
CA TYR A 43 -0.94 6.58 -23.00
C TYR A 43 -2.08 7.17 -22.16
N ARG A 44 -1.94 8.42 -21.70
CA ARG A 44 -2.98 9.20 -21.02
C ARG A 44 -3.62 8.47 -19.82
N PRO A 45 -2.83 8.00 -18.83
CA PRO A 45 -3.39 7.40 -17.63
C PRO A 45 -4.31 8.39 -16.89
N ARG A 46 -5.35 7.89 -16.24
CA ARG A 46 -6.21 8.69 -15.35
C ARG A 46 -5.46 9.13 -14.09
N ALA A 47 -4.63 8.24 -13.55
CA ALA A 47 -3.77 8.53 -12.41
C ALA A 47 -2.73 9.61 -12.75
N PRO A 48 -2.46 10.57 -11.86
CA PRO A 48 -1.41 11.56 -12.04
C PRO A 48 -0.04 10.90 -12.17
N ILE A 49 0.83 11.47 -13.01
CA ILE A 49 2.21 10.99 -13.20
C ILE A 49 3.14 11.85 -12.35
N VAL A 50 3.72 11.29 -11.30
CA VAL A 50 4.68 11.97 -10.42
C VAL A 50 6.09 11.72 -10.96
N ALA A 51 6.64 12.69 -11.69
CA ALA A 51 7.97 12.56 -12.28
C ALA A 51 9.04 13.14 -11.36
N ILE A 52 9.86 12.28 -10.76
CA ILE A 52 10.92 12.68 -9.84
C ILE A 52 12.22 12.85 -10.61
N THR A 53 12.84 14.02 -10.51
CA THR A 53 14.10 14.31 -11.20
C THR A 53 15.03 15.16 -10.35
N SER A 54 16.32 14.95 -10.51
CA SER A 54 17.38 15.76 -9.89
C SER A 54 17.74 17.00 -10.73
N SER A 55 17.23 17.11 -11.97
CA SER A 55 17.54 18.20 -12.89
C SER A 55 16.40 19.21 -12.99
N GLU A 56 16.64 20.45 -12.58
CA GLU A 56 15.65 21.52 -12.73
C GLU A 56 15.26 21.77 -14.20
N LYS A 57 16.21 21.58 -15.13
CA LYS A 57 15.95 21.72 -16.57
C LYS A 57 14.91 20.70 -17.02
N VAL A 58 15.02 19.46 -16.55
CA VAL A 58 14.08 18.39 -16.86
C VAL A 58 12.75 18.63 -16.14
N ASN A 59 12.79 19.09 -14.89
CA ASN A 59 11.58 19.46 -14.15
C ASN A 59 10.74 20.49 -14.93
N ARG A 60 11.34 21.63 -15.33
CA ARG A 60 10.67 22.66 -16.15
C ARG A 60 10.16 22.12 -17.48
N LYS A 61 10.90 21.21 -18.13
CA LYS A 61 10.48 20.58 -19.39
C LYS A 61 9.25 19.70 -19.19
N LEU A 62 9.20 18.96 -18.09
CA LEU A 62 8.12 18.04 -17.76
C LEU A 62 6.84 18.77 -17.31
N SER A 63 6.92 20.00 -16.81
CA SER A 63 5.75 20.84 -16.49
C SER A 63 4.83 21.12 -17.71
N LEU A 64 5.33 20.94 -18.94
CA LEU A 64 4.55 21.08 -20.17
C LEU A 64 3.97 19.74 -20.67
N VAL A 65 4.28 18.64 -20.01
CA VAL A 65 3.88 17.30 -20.43
C VAL A 65 2.56 16.94 -19.77
N TRP A 66 1.60 16.49 -20.57
CA TRP A 66 0.24 16.19 -20.12
C TRP A 66 0.24 15.19 -18.94
N GLY A 67 -0.52 15.50 -17.89
CA GLY A 67 -0.71 14.63 -16.73
C GLY A 67 0.54 14.44 -15.85
N VAL A 68 1.65 15.13 -16.15
CA VAL A 68 2.90 15.01 -15.41
C VAL A 68 3.04 16.14 -14.38
N TYR A 69 3.23 15.75 -13.13
CA TYR A 69 3.62 16.60 -12.02
C TYR A 69 5.10 16.37 -11.75
N ALA A 70 5.93 17.35 -12.08
CA ALA A 70 7.38 17.25 -11.93
C ALA A 70 7.81 17.62 -10.50
N VAL A 71 8.41 16.68 -9.78
CA VAL A 71 8.87 16.83 -8.41
C VAL A 71 10.40 16.78 -8.41
N MET A 72 11.04 17.74 -7.74
CA MET A 72 12.48 17.66 -7.52
C MET A 72 12.79 16.53 -6.54
N GLY A 73 13.90 15.80 -6.72
CA GLY A 73 14.32 14.76 -5.79
C GLY A 73 15.81 14.47 -5.92
N PRO A 74 16.40 13.75 -4.94
CA PRO A 74 17.78 13.31 -5.04
C PRO A 74 17.96 12.36 -6.23
N ARG A 75 19.19 12.29 -6.74
CA ARG A 75 19.55 11.28 -7.74
C ARG A 75 19.66 9.93 -7.05
N ALA A 76 18.96 8.93 -7.58
CA ALA A 76 19.08 7.55 -7.12
C ALA A 76 20.25 6.83 -7.83
N TYR A 77 20.93 5.94 -7.12
CA TYR A 77 22.11 5.20 -7.63
C TYR A 77 21.90 3.69 -7.72
N SER A 78 20.86 3.16 -7.07
CA SER A 78 20.47 1.75 -7.15
C SER A 78 18.97 1.62 -7.39
N THR A 79 18.52 0.43 -7.73
CA THR A 79 17.08 0.15 -7.88
C THR A 79 16.35 0.34 -6.57
N ASP A 80 16.91 -0.14 -5.45
CA ASP A 80 16.27 -0.01 -4.13
C ASP A 80 16.18 1.46 -3.70
N ASP A 81 17.27 2.22 -3.86
CA ASP A 81 17.32 3.67 -3.62
C ASP A 81 16.30 4.42 -4.50
N MET A 82 16.16 4.03 -5.77
CA MET A 82 15.15 4.59 -6.67
C MET A 82 13.71 4.32 -6.16
N LEU A 83 13.45 3.13 -5.62
CA LEU A 83 12.14 2.78 -5.07
C LEU A 83 11.84 3.56 -3.79
N ASP A 84 12.83 3.73 -2.92
CA ASP A 84 12.69 4.47 -1.66
C ASP A 84 12.45 5.96 -1.93
N VAL A 85 13.26 6.57 -2.81
CA VAL A 85 13.08 7.95 -3.27
C VAL A 85 11.71 8.15 -3.93
N ALA A 86 11.23 7.14 -4.68
CA ALA A 86 9.90 7.20 -5.28
C ALA A 86 8.79 7.31 -4.22
N VAL A 87 8.86 6.52 -3.15
CA VAL A 87 7.88 6.58 -2.06
C VAL A 87 7.99 7.90 -1.29
N GLU A 88 9.20 8.26 -0.86
CA GLU A 88 9.45 9.45 -0.04
C GLU A 88 8.99 10.73 -0.75
N ARG A 89 9.40 10.92 -2.02
CA ARG A 89 9.06 12.15 -2.76
C ARG A 89 7.59 12.19 -3.19
N SER A 90 6.94 11.04 -3.36
CA SER A 90 5.50 11.00 -3.63
C SER A 90 4.71 11.48 -2.42
N LEU A 91 5.04 10.97 -1.23
CA LEU A 91 4.46 11.44 0.04
C LEU A 91 4.74 12.93 0.27
N ALA A 92 6.00 13.36 0.16
CA ALA A 92 6.38 14.75 0.40
C ALA A 92 5.73 15.75 -0.57
N SER A 93 5.35 15.30 -1.77
CA SER A 93 4.67 16.13 -2.77
C SER A 93 3.16 16.30 -2.51
N GLY A 94 2.57 15.48 -1.64
CA GLY A 94 1.12 15.42 -1.41
C GLY A 94 0.31 14.83 -2.57
N LEU A 95 0.98 14.25 -3.59
CA LEU A 95 0.32 13.59 -4.73
C LEU A 95 -0.01 12.13 -4.46
N ALA A 96 0.49 11.57 -3.36
CA ALA A 96 0.09 10.29 -2.81
C ALA A 96 0.10 10.38 -1.28
N SER A 97 -0.81 9.65 -0.65
CA SER A 97 -0.97 9.55 0.81
C SER A 97 -0.60 8.17 1.32
N ARG A 98 -0.46 8.04 2.64
CA ARG A 98 -0.41 6.71 3.26
C ARG A 98 -1.75 6.01 3.00
N GLY A 99 -1.66 4.72 2.71
CA GLY A 99 -2.75 3.86 2.26
C GLY A 99 -2.92 3.77 0.74
N ASP A 100 -2.32 4.70 -0.02
CA ASP A 100 -2.47 4.76 -1.48
C ASP A 100 -1.72 3.64 -2.19
N ARG A 101 -2.31 3.17 -3.29
CA ARG A 101 -1.66 2.27 -4.23
C ARG A 101 -1.00 3.07 -5.34
N ILE A 102 0.29 2.89 -5.53
CA ILE A 102 1.07 3.55 -6.58
C ILE A 102 1.73 2.52 -7.51
N ILE A 103 2.08 2.97 -8.71
CA ILE A 103 2.96 2.22 -9.61
C ILE A 103 4.27 2.99 -9.77
N ILE A 104 5.38 2.39 -9.40
CA ILE A 104 6.71 2.94 -9.63
C ILE A 104 7.25 2.35 -10.93
N THR A 105 7.67 3.19 -11.88
CA THR A 105 8.26 2.73 -13.15
C THR A 105 9.50 3.55 -13.53
N GLY A 106 10.51 2.86 -14.07
CA GLY A 106 11.80 3.45 -14.38
C GLY A 106 12.64 2.57 -15.31
N GLY A 107 13.84 3.05 -15.60
CA GLY A 107 14.88 2.30 -16.30
C GLY A 107 15.94 1.80 -15.33
N VAL A 108 16.28 0.51 -15.43
CA VAL A 108 17.41 -0.11 -14.74
C VAL A 108 18.41 -0.60 -15.80
N PRO A 109 19.73 -0.30 -15.68
CA PRO A 109 20.41 0.34 -14.56
C PRO A 109 20.00 1.80 -14.33
N VAL A 110 19.91 2.18 -13.05
CA VAL A 110 19.49 3.52 -12.62
C VAL A 110 20.60 4.53 -12.97
N GLY A 111 20.21 5.73 -13.39
CA GLY A 111 21.14 6.79 -13.76
C GLY A 111 21.51 6.83 -15.25
N GLU A 112 21.15 5.80 -16.01
CA GLU A 112 21.21 5.80 -17.48
C GLU A 112 19.88 6.25 -18.08
N SER A 113 19.93 7.10 -19.12
CA SER A 113 18.74 7.58 -19.82
C SER A 113 18.47 6.74 -21.07
N GLY A 114 17.20 6.45 -21.35
CA GLY A 114 16.76 6.00 -22.67
C GLY A 114 15.87 4.75 -22.67
N THR A 115 15.80 4.02 -21.56
CA THR A 115 14.95 2.83 -21.46
C THR A 115 13.99 2.94 -20.28
N THR A 116 12.88 2.22 -20.35
CA THR A 116 11.98 1.97 -19.22
C THR A 116 11.63 0.50 -19.27
N ASN A 117 12.12 -0.26 -18.30
CA ASN A 117 12.08 -1.71 -18.30
C ASN A 117 11.61 -2.30 -16.95
N LEU A 118 11.24 -1.46 -15.98
CA LEU A 118 10.76 -1.88 -14.67
C LEU A 118 9.42 -1.23 -14.35
N MET A 119 8.51 -2.03 -13.78
CA MET A 119 7.33 -1.55 -13.07
C MET A 119 7.17 -2.32 -11.75
N LYS A 120 6.80 -1.62 -10.68
CA LYS A 120 6.46 -2.19 -9.37
C LYS A 120 5.16 -1.56 -8.89
N VAL A 121 4.16 -2.39 -8.59
CA VAL A 121 2.96 -1.95 -7.86
C VAL A 121 3.30 -1.94 -6.37
N HIS A 122 2.99 -0.86 -5.68
CA HIS A 122 3.34 -0.67 -4.29
C HIS A 122 2.22 0.03 -3.53
N VAL A 123 1.94 -0.40 -2.31
CA VAL A 123 1.05 0.31 -1.39
C VAL A 123 1.94 1.12 -0.47
N ILE A 124 1.71 2.43 -0.42
CA ILE A 124 2.41 3.32 0.49
C ILE A 124 1.77 3.13 1.87
N GLY A 125 2.50 2.60 2.84
CA GLY A 125 1.99 2.46 4.20
C GLY A 125 3.10 2.09 5.16
N ASP A 126 3.03 2.64 6.37
CA ASP A 126 3.88 2.16 7.44
C ASP A 126 3.19 0.91 7.99
N VAL A 127 3.90 -0.22 7.89
CA VAL A 127 3.49 -1.42 8.60
C VAL A 127 3.76 -1.16 10.07
N LEU A 128 2.71 -0.92 10.85
CA LEU A 128 2.77 -0.70 12.29
C LEU A 128 3.41 -1.90 12.97
N VAL A 129 2.91 -3.09 12.62
CA VAL A 129 3.35 -4.36 13.19
C VAL A 129 3.03 -5.50 12.25
N LYS A 130 3.77 -6.60 12.37
CA LYS A 130 3.58 -7.84 11.60
C LYS A 130 3.24 -8.99 12.54
N GLY A 131 2.44 -9.91 12.04
CA GLY A 131 2.17 -11.18 12.69
C GLY A 131 1.94 -12.28 11.67
N GLN A 132 1.24 -13.31 12.11
CA GLN A 132 0.86 -14.44 11.27
C GLN A 132 -0.59 -14.26 10.80
N GLY A 133 -0.76 -13.96 9.52
CA GLY A 133 -2.09 -13.82 8.93
C GLY A 133 -2.83 -15.16 8.77
N VAL A 134 -4.15 -15.12 8.95
CA VAL A 134 -5.08 -16.24 8.79
C VAL A 134 -6.21 -15.83 7.85
N GLY A 135 -6.31 -16.51 6.71
CA GLY A 135 -7.22 -16.17 5.62
C GLY A 135 -6.52 -15.41 4.48
N GLN A 136 -7.28 -14.92 3.52
CA GLN A 136 -6.76 -14.19 2.34
C GLN A 136 -7.49 -12.86 2.10
N LYS A 137 -8.06 -12.27 3.15
CA LYS A 137 -8.82 -11.02 3.02
C LYS A 137 -8.09 -9.88 3.71
N SER A 138 -8.47 -8.68 3.32
CA SER A 138 -8.11 -7.45 3.99
C SER A 138 -9.35 -6.80 4.59
N ALA A 139 -9.18 -6.05 5.67
CA ALA A 139 -10.22 -5.23 6.26
C ALA A 139 -9.63 -3.96 6.87
N PHE A 140 -10.44 -2.92 6.91
CA PHE A 140 -10.11 -1.66 7.54
C PHE A 140 -11.18 -1.32 8.57
N GLY A 141 -10.80 -0.57 9.60
CA GLY A 141 -11.70 -0.15 10.65
C GLY A 141 -10.97 0.50 11.80
N ARG A 142 -11.75 1.02 12.74
CA ARG A 142 -11.24 1.60 13.98
C ARG A 142 -10.78 0.48 14.90
N ALA A 143 -9.56 0.57 15.41
CA ALA A 143 -8.99 -0.38 16.35
C ALA A 143 -9.65 -0.24 17.72
N ILE A 144 -10.17 -1.33 18.26
CA ILE A 144 -10.67 -1.41 19.64
C ILE A 144 -9.76 -2.34 20.43
N VAL A 145 -8.95 -1.75 21.31
CA VAL A 145 -8.07 -2.48 22.22
C VAL A 145 -8.92 -2.97 23.40
N ALA A 146 -9.28 -4.25 23.37
CA ALA A 146 -10.18 -4.88 24.34
C ALA A 146 -9.41 -5.81 25.29
N LYS A 147 -9.52 -5.56 26.60
CA LYS A 147 -8.81 -6.37 27.62
C LYS A 147 -9.53 -7.65 27.99
N ASP A 148 -10.86 -7.64 27.91
CA ASP A 148 -11.72 -8.76 28.26
C ASP A 148 -12.98 -8.79 27.39
N ALA A 149 -13.79 -9.85 27.55
CA ALA A 149 -15.00 -10.03 26.75
C ALA A 149 -16.05 -8.94 26.99
N LYS A 150 -16.16 -8.41 28.21
CA LYS A 150 -17.14 -7.35 28.52
C LYS A 150 -16.75 -6.03 27.86
N ASP A 151 -15.47 -5.72 27.90
CA ASP A 151 -14.88 -4.54 27.26
C ASP A 151 -15.11 -4.58 25.74
N ALA A 152 -14.86 -5.74 25.11
CA ALA A 152 -15.13 -5.95 23.69
C ALA A 152 -16.63 -5.77 23.35
N ILE A 153 -17.53 -6.44 24.09
CA ILE A 153 -18.98 -6.41 23.78
C ILE A 153 -19.57 -5.00 23.88
N ASN A 154 -19.08 -4.18 24.82
CA ASN A 154 -19.64 -2.86 25.07
C ASN A 154 -19.11 -1.78 24.10
N ARG A 155 -17.93 -1.99 23.50
CA ARG A 155 -17.22 -0.96 22.73
C ARG A 155 -17.12 -1.25 21.24
N VAL A 156 -17.15 -2.52 20.85
CA VAL A 156 -17.05 -2.92 19.45
C VAL A 156 -18.36 -2.65 18.73
N GLU A 157 -18.27 -1.83 17.69
CA GLU A 157 -19.35 -1.54 16.76
C GLU A 157 -19.13 -2.26 15.42
N ASP A 158 -20.14 -2.25 14.56
CA ASP A 158 -20.08 -2.88 13.25
C ASP A 158 -18.98 -2.24 12.40
N GLY A 159 -18.01 -3.05 11.96
CA GLY A 159 -16.89 -2.60 11.14
C GLY A 159 -15.59 -2.31 11.91
N ASP A 160 -15.58 -2.40 13.24
CA ASP A 160 -14.38 -2.19 14.05
C ASP A 160 -13.39 -3.38 13.94
N ILE A 161 -12.12 -3.14 14.28
CA ILE A 161 -11.08 -4.18 14.36
C ILE A 161 -10.74 -4.45 15.82
N ILE A 162 -10.93 -5.69 16.26
CA ILE A 162 -10.64 -6.08 17.65
C ILE A 162 -9.14 -6.32 17.81
N VAL A 163 -8.52 -5.66 18.78
CA VAL A 163 -7.13 -5.90 19.19
C VAL A 163 -7.15 -6.43 20.62
N THR A 164 -6.74 -7.68 20.82
CA THR A 164 -6.81 -8.35 22.14
C THR A 164 -5.62 -9.28 22.37
N HIS A 165 -5.44 -9.76 23.60
CA HIS A 165 -4.46 -10.81 23.87
C HIS A 165 -4.86 -12.13 23.19
N GLY A 166 -6.11 -12.53 23.34
CA GLY A 166 -6.68 -13.73 22.75
C GLY A 166 -8.21 -13.63 22.72
N THR A 167 -8.87 -14.53 22.01
CA THR A 167 -10.34 -14.58 21.96
C THR A 167 -10.86 -15.86 22.57
N ASP A 168 -12.09 -15.80 23.05
CA ASP A 168 -12.83 -16.93 23.57
C ASP A 168 -14.30 -16.88 23.09
N ARG A 169 -15.08 -17.88 23.50
CA ARG A 169 -16.50 -17.98 23.14
C ARG A 169 -17.32 -16.79 23.66
N ASP A 170 -16.91 -16.18 24.77
CA ASP A 170 -17.68 -15.11 25.39
C ASP A 170 -17.54 -13.80 24.60
N MET A 171 -16.48 -13.65 23.81
CA MET A 171 -16.29 -12.54 22.86
C MET A 171 -17.12 -12.63 21.57
N MET A 172 -17.83 -13.74 21.31
CA MET A 172 -18.58 -13.95 20.06
C MET A 172 -19.52 -12.78 19.66
N PRO A 173 -20.29 -12.17 20.58
CA PRO A 173 -21.16 -11.05 20.20
C PRO A 173 -20.41 -9.80 19.69
N ALA A 174 -19.14 -9.64 20.07
CA ALA A 174 -18.27 -8.58 19.55
C ALA A 174 -17.63 -9.01 18.23
N ILE A 175 -17.18 -10.27 18.13
CA ILE A 175 -16.57 -10.83 16.92
C ILE A 175 -17.53 -10.80 15.72
N GLU A 176 -18.82 -11.06 15.95
CA GLU A 176 -19.86 -10.99 14.90
C GLU A 176 -20.02 -9.60 14.26
N LYS A 177 -19.61 -8.53 14.97
CA LYS A 177 -19.66 -7.16 14.48
C LYS A 177 -18.34 -6.70 13.85
N ALA A 178 -17.24 -7.35 14.21
CA ALA A 178 -15.91 -6.91 13.84
C ALA A 178 -15.62 -7.13 12.34
N ALA A 179 -14.94 -6.18 11.72
CA ALA A 179 -14.36 -6.33 10.39
C ALA A 179 -13.05 -7.12 10.40
N GLY A 180 -12.40 -7.25 11.57
CA GLY A 180 -11.08 -7.87 11.68
C GLY A 180 -10.70 -8.23 13.12
N ILE A 181 -9.74 -9.15 13.27
CA ILE A 181 -9.22 -9.54 14.59
C ILE A 181 -7.68 -9.55 14.58
N VAL A 182 -7.09 -8.94 15.60
CA VAL A 182 -5.65 -8.94 15.87
C VAL A 182 -5.43 -9.53 17.26
N THR A 183 -4.60 -10.58 17.36
CA THR A 183 -4.27 -11.20 18.64
C THR A 183 -2.78 -11.26 18.92
N ILE A 184 -2.42 -11.07 20.20
CA ILE A 184 -1.06 -11.32 20.70
C ILE A 184 -0.78 -12.83 20.74
N GLU A 185 -1.77 -13.62 21.16
CA GLU A 185 -1.71 -15.07 21.16
C GLU A 185 -1.46 -15.58 19.75
N ALA A 186 -0.48 -16.48 19.62
CA ALA A 186 -0.08 -17.08 18.37
C ALA A 186 -0.76 -18.43 18.16
N GLY A 187 -0.87 -18.84 16.89
CA GLY A 187 -1.30 -20.19 16.52
C GLY A 187 -2.39 -20.16 15.45
N LEU A 188 -2.15 -20.89 14.35
CA LEU A 188 -3.12 -21.07 13.26
C LEU A 188 -4.37 -21.85 13.68
N THR A 189 -4.30 -22.55 14.81
CA THR A 189 -5.39 -23.30 15.40
C THR A 189 -5.92 -22.65 16.68
N SER A 190 -5.53 -21.41 16.96
CA SER A 190 -6.09 -20.63 18.06
C SER A 190 -7.57 -20.34 17.83
N HIS A 191 -8.29 -19.99 18.88
CA HIS A 191 -9.71 -19.65 18.77
C HIS A 191 -9.95 -18.53 17.73
N ALA A 192 -9.14 -17.47 17.76
CA ALA A 192 -9.23 -16.35 16.81
C ALA A 192 -9.04 -16.80 15.36
N ALA A 193 -8.03 -17.65 15.11
CA ALA A 193 -7.72 -18.14 13.77
C ALA A 193 -8.85 -19.00 13.20
N VAL A 194 -9.40 -19.92 14.01
CA VAL A 194 -10.48 -20.83 13.57
C VAL A 194 -11.78 -20.07 13.34
N VAL A 195 -12.16 -19.20 14.28
CA VAL A 195 -13.40 -18.41 14.20
C VAL A 195 -13.32 -17.42 13.04
N GLY A 196 -12.23 -16.68 12.90
CA GLY A 196 -12.04 -15.74 11.81
C GLY A 196 -12.12 -16.38 10.44
N LEU A 197 -11.46 -17.54 10.26
CA LEU A 197 -11.54 -18.30 9.01
C LEU A 197 -12.97 -18.79 8.71
N SER A 198 -13.67 -19.31 9.73
CA SER A 198 -15.05 -19.79 9.60
C SER A 198 -16.04 -18.67 9.26
N MET A 199 -15.85 -17.48 9.82
CA MET A 199 -16.70 -16.31 9.58
C MET A 199 -16.26 -15.50 8.36
N GLY A 200 -15.11 -15.84 7.77
CA GLY A 200 -14.53 -15.11 6.65
C GLY A 200 -14.08 -13.70 7.00
N ILE A 201 -13.72 -13.47 8.27
CA ILE A 201 -13.16 -12.23 8.82
C ILE A 201 -11.63 -12.37 8.81
N PRO A 202 -10.87 -11.40 8.28
CA PRO A 202 -9.41 -11.44 8.31
C PRO A 202 -8.86 -11.39 9.73
N VAL A 203 -7.88 -12.25 10.01
CA VAL A 203 -7.24 -12.34 11.33
C VAL A 203 -5.72 -12.29 11.19
N VAL A 204 -5.07 -11.61 12.12
CA VAL A 204 -3.61 -11.63 12.28
C VAL A 204 -3.29 -12.03 13.73
N VAL A 205 -2.65 -13.18 13.91
CA VAL A 205 -2.29 -13.75 15.21
C VAL A 205 -0.80 -13.60 15.50
N GLY A 206 -0.39 -13.73 16.76
CA GLY A 206 1.03 -13.67 17.14
C GLY A 206 1.66 -12.28 17.01
N VAL A 207 0.85 -11.22 17.09
CA VAL A 207 1.33 -9.83 17.00
C VAL A 207 1.84 -9.40 18.38
N GLN A 208 3.15 -9.48 18.58
CA GLN A 208 3.77 -9.07 19.85
C GLN A 208 3.50 -7.59 20.12
N ASP A 209 3.17 -7.26 21.38
CA ASP A 209 2.88 -5.90 21.84
C ASP A 209 1.76 -5.17 21.08
N ALA A 210 0.85 -5.90 20.40
CA ALA A 210 -0.22 -5.32 19.59
C ALA A 210 -1.04 -4.26 20.35
N MET A 211 -1.39 -4.54 21.61
CA MET A 211 -2.19 -3.67 22.46
C MET A 211 -1.44 -2.42 22.95
N THR A 212 -0.12 -2.35 22.75
CA THR A 212 0.73 -1.20 23.10
C THR A 212 1.09 -0.38 21.87
N ILE A 213 1.34 -1.03 20.74
CA ILE A 213 1.73 -0.40 19.47
C ILE A 213 0.52 0.22 18.78
N ILE A 214 -0.63 -0.46 18.82
CA ILE A 214 -1.85 0.02 18.17
C ILE A 214 -2.61 0.90 19.17
N GLU A 215 -2.79 2.17 18.80
CA GLU A 215 -3.57 3.11 19.60
C GLU A 215 -5.07 2.79 19.55
N ASP A 216 -5.72 2.84 20.71
CA ASP A 216 -7.16 2.64 20.80
C ASP A 216 -7.92 3.74 20.07
N GLY A 217 -8.83 3.36 19.18
CA GLY A 217 -9.58 4.28 18.33
C GLY A 217 -8.86 4.70 17.05
N ALA A 218 -7.64 4.24 16.79
CA ALA A 218 -6.93 4.55 15.55
C ALA A 218 -7.51 3.77 14.35
N ASP A 219 -7.57 4.41 13.18
CA ASP A 219 -7.88 3.72 11.94
C ASP A 219 -6.71 2.82 11.55
N ILE A 220 -6.96 1.53 11.33
CA ILE A 220 -5.96 0.57 10.88
C ILE A 220 -6.49 -0.28 9.74
N THR A 221 -5.57 -0.85 8.97
CA THR A 221 -5.88 -1.86 7.95
C THR A 221 -5.12 -3.13 8.24
N ILE A 222 -5.82 -4.26 8.21
CA ILE A 222 -5.21 -5.59 8.36
C ILE A 222 -5.19 -6.30 7.02
N ASP A 223 -4.06 -6.92 6.71
CA ASP A 223 -3.88 -7.82 5.56
C ASP A 223 -3.56 -9.22 6.08
N SER A 224 -4.56 -10.10 6.08
CA SER A 224 -4.38 -11.47 6.55
C SER A 224 -3.56 -12.34 5.59
N SER A 225 -3.36 -11.90 4.34
CA SER A 225 -2.58 -12.66 3.35
C SER A 225 -1.08 -12.50 3.61
N ARG A 226 -0.66 -11.31 4.05
CA ARG A 226 0.74 -10.98 4.38
C ARG A 226 1.03 -11.02 5.88
N GLY A 227 0.01 -10.92 6.71
CA GLY A 227 0.17 -10.75 8.16
C GLY A 227 0.64 -9.34 8.53
N ASP A 228 0.36 -8.35 7.68
CA ASP A 228 0.78 -6.97 7.87
C ASP A 228 -0.39 -6.13 8.42
N ILE A 229 -0.09 -5.24 9.37
CA ILE A 229 -1.03 -4.26 9.91
C ILE A 229 -0.52 -2.87 9.57
N TYR A 230 -1.33 -2.08 8.89
CA TYR A 230 -0.98 -0.75 8.40
C TYR A 230 -1.72 0.34 9.20
N GLU A 231 -1.07 1.49 9.34
CA GLU A 231 -1.72 2.69 9.85
C GLU A 231 -2.69 3.28 8.80
N GLY A 232 -3.89 3.64 9.23
CA GLY A 232 -4.92 4.24 8.40
C GLY A 232 -5.63 3.25 7.47
N HIS A 233 -6.33 3.81 6.49
CA HIS A 233 -7.02 3.04 5.46
C HIS A 233 -6.09 2.76 4.28
N ALA A 234 -5.59 1.52 4.18
CA ALA A 234 -4.75 1.08 3.09
C ALA A 234 -5.55 0.26 2.08
N SER A 235 -5.43 0.61 0.81
CA SER A 235 -5.99 -0.19 -0.29
C SER A 235 -5.12 -1.42 -0.53
N VAL A 236 -5.12 -2.34 0.43
CA VAL A 236 -4.46 -3.64 0.33
C VAL A 236 -5.39 -4.59 -0.42
N LEU A 237 -4.80 -5.58 -1.10
CA LEU A 237 -5.44 -6.43 -2.11
C LEU A 237 -6.70 -7.16 -1.61
#